data_AF-A0A483CKM0-F1
#
_entry.id   AF-A0A483CKM0-F1
#
_cell.length_a   1.000
_cell.length_b   1.000
_cell.length_c   1.000
_cell.angle_alpha   90.00
_cell.angle_beta   90.00
_cell.angle_gamma   90.00
#
_symmetry.space_group_name_H-M   'P 1'
#
loop_
_entity.id
_entity.type
_entity.pdbx_description
1 polymer ?
#
loop_
_entity_poly.entity_id
_entity_poly.type
_entity_poly.pdbx_seq_one_letter_code
_entity_poly.pdbx_strand_id
1 'polypeptide(L)'
;MGSDANRQKWFNGSIANVSIYSTALSPQEVSAHHAAYTPVGCPADAAFSADVLSGNAPLTVNFTDLSDRHPTAWLWDFGDGATSTEQNSTHTYTDAGTYTVALTATNCFGSDTETKAGYITVTAAATGHDTLLNTENGKPGYLEEGGYLEFRVTGADSYISIKNERFDLSIGDTVRLEIGEEGNGHIDIIDQMISEFNYNDVTLYINGDERENGNMKSIYIRSHDSLISTLTLIVPSKEKWTDFRVDGTPIIDRTDDDQEITLSNLMPGTDGVMNLDNPSNTIWFTGSITDYTLN
;
A
#
# COMPACT_ATOMS: atom_id res chain seq x y z
N MET A 1 22.59 63.61 9.71
CA MET A 1 21.95 62.41 9.14
C MET A 1 22.81 61.23 9.56
N GLY A 2 22.42 60.29 10.43
CA GLY A 2 21.17 60.06 11.14
C GLY A 2 21.43 59.36 12.49
N SER A 3 20.55 59.62 13.45
CA SER A 3 20.50 59.00 14.77
C SER A 3 19.81 57.64 14.65
N ASP A 4 20.56 56.55 14.69
CA ASP A 4 20.01 55.19 14.84
C ASP A 4 19.85 54.82 16.33
N ALA A 5 19.31 55.75 17.11
CA ALA A 5 18.75 55.44 18.42
C ALA A 5 17.37 54.80 18.18
N ASN A 6 17.19 53.55 18.63
CA ASN A 6 15.96 52.73 18.57
C ASN A 6 15.80 51.73 17.40
N ARG A 7 16.85 51.00 17.03
CA ARG A 7 16.62 49.62 16.57
C ARG A 7 16.58 48.68 17.77
N GLN A 8 15.46 48.68 18.50
CA GLN A 8 15.13 47.57 19.38
C GLN A 8 15.10 46.30 18.53
N LYS A 9 16.08 45.43 18.72
CA LYS A 9 16.11 44.10 18.11
C LYS A 9 15.34 43.18 19.04
N TRP A 10 14.15 42.79 18.62
CA TRP A 10 13.29 41.89 19.39
C TRP A 10 13.76 40.46 19.12
N PHE A 11 14.08 39.73 20.18
CA PHE A 11 14.24 38.28 20.14
C PHE A 11 12.94 37.67 20.66
N ASN A 12 12.30 36.81 19.86
CA ASN A 12 11.13 36.05 20.29
C ASN A 12 11.60 34.64 20.69
N GLY A 13 11.85 34.43 21.98
CA GLY A 13 12.31 33.17 22.55
C GLY A 13 12.54 33.25 24.06
N SER A 14 12.59 32.10 24.74
CA SER A 14 12.93 32.04 26.17
C SER A 14 14.44 32.20 26.34
N ILE A 15 14.87 33.16 27.16
CA ILE A 15 16.28 33.36 27.48
C ILE A 15 16.52 32.82 28.88
N ALA A 16 17.06 31.60 28.98
CA ALA A 16 17.25 30.96 30.27
C ALA A 16 18.37 31.63 31.09
N ASN A 17 19.33 32.30 30.44
CA ASN A 17 20.43 32.99 31.11
C ASN A 17 20.97 34.16 30.27
N VAL A 18 20.82 35.40 30.77
CA VAL A 18 21.41 36.60 30.16
C VAL A 18 22.42 37.21 31.12
N SER A 19 23.64 37.47 30.63
CA SER A 19 24.63 38.30 31.33
C SER A 19 24.96 39.51 30.47
N ILE A 20 24.90 40.72 31.06
CA ILE A 20 25.22 41.99 30.38
C ILE A 20 26.54 42.52 30.95
N TYR A 21 27.49 42.82 30.07
CA TYR A 21 28.81 43.32 30.43
C TYR A 21 28.91 44.80 30.09
N SER A 22 29.53 45.58 30.97
CA SER A 22 29.78 47.01 30.77
C SER A 22 30.98 47.30 29.85
N THR A 23 31.71 46.26 29.44
CA THR A 23 32.84 46.31 28.51
C THR A 23 32.78 45.12 27.55
N ALA A 24 33.41 45.25 26.37
CA ALA A 24 33.48 44.17 25.39
C ALA A 24 34.38 43.05 25.92
N LEU A 25 33.88 41.82 25.89
CA LEU A 25 34.66 40.62 26.23
C LEU A 25 35.73 40.36 25.18
N SER A 26 36.90 39.87 25.62
CA SER A 26 37.94 39.36 24.74
C SER A 26 37.48 38.08 24.01
N PRO A 27 38.10 37.73 22.86
CA PRO A 27 37.81 36.46 22.19
C PRO A 27 37.96 35.23 23.10
N GLN A 28 38.92 35.24 24.04
CA GLN A 28 39.09 34.17 25.02
C GLN A 28 37.94 34.12 26.04
N GLU A 29 37.45 35.26 26.52
CA GLU A 29 36.32 35.33 27.46
C GLU A 29 34.99 34.95 26.80
N VAL A 30 34.78 35.36 25.54
CA VAL A 30 33.65 34.91 24.71
C VAL A 30 33.70 33.39 24.53
N SER A 31 34.88 32.85 24.22
CA SER A 31 35.08 31.40 24.06
C SER A 31 34.87 30.63 25.37
N ALA A 32 35.29 31.18 26.52
CA ALA A 32 35.06 30.60 27.83
C ALA A 32 33.58 30.60 28.23
N HIS A 33 32.83 31.65 27.89
CA HIS A 33 31.38 31.69 28.10
C HIS A 33 30.61 30.73 27.18
N HIS A 34 31.05 30.58 25.92
CA HIS A 34 30.53 29.56 25.01
C HIS A 34 30.83 28.14 25.50
N ALA A 35 32.01 27.90 26.07
CA ALA A 35 32.40 26.59 26.61
C ALA A 35 31.70 26.23 27.93
N ALA A 36 31.37 27.23 28.76
CA ALA A 36 30.61 27.06 30.01
C ALA A 36 29.09 26.86 29.79
N TYR A 37 28.58 27.20 28.61
CA TYR A 37 27.26 26.80 28.10
C TYR A 37 27.40 25.71 27.04
N THR A 38 28.03 24.61 27.40
CA THR A 38 27.71 23.35 26.73
C THR A 38 26.34 22.93 27.28
N PRO A 39 25.22 23.04 26.52
CA PRO A 39 24.10 22.16 26.84
C PRO A 39 24.71 20.77 26.86
N VAL A 40 24.45 19.99 27.89
CA VAL A 40 24.85 18.58 27.94
C VAL A 40 24.34 17.97 26.64
N GLY A 41 25.26 17.80 25.69
CA GLY A 41 24.91 17.49 24.32
C GLY A 41 24.61 16.02 24.28
N CYS A 42 23.34 15.67 24.27
CA CYS A 42 22.95 14.30 24.02
C CYS A 42 23.20 13.97 22.53
N PRO A 43 23.63 12.74 22.21
CA PRO A 43 23.55 12.23 20.84
C PRO A 43 22.16 12.46 20.24
N ALA A 44 22.06 12.39 18.91
CA ALA A 44 20.77 12.39 18.21
C ALA A 44 19.79 11.39 18.87
N ASP A 45 18.49 11.61 18.71
CA ASP A 45 17.46 10.69 19.20
C ASP A 45 16.77 10.13 17.97
N ALA A 46 17.15 8.93 17.53
CA ALA A 46 16.68 8.40 16.25
C ALA A 46 15.22 7.99 16.36
N ALA A 47 14.39 8.44 15.42
CA ALA A 47 13.00 8.03 15.33
C ALA A 47 12.53 8.04 13.87
N PHE A 48 11.65 7.12 13.48
CA PHE A 48 11.07 7.12 12.14
C PHE A 48 9.68 6.48 12.01
N SER A 49 9.04 6.70 10.86
CA SER A 49 7.82 6.00 10.44
C SER A 49 7.88 5.61 8.95
N ALA A 50 7.01 4.69 8.55
CA ALA A 50 6.74 4.34 7.17
C ALA A 50 5.25 4.59 6.83
N ASP A 51 4.94 4.85 5.57
CA ASP A 51 3.57 5.02 5.07
C ASP A 51 2.81 3.69 4.94
N VAL A 52 3.49 2.62 4.55
CA VAL A 52 2.96 1.25 4.49
C VAL A 52 3.88 0.27 5.20
N LEU A 53 3.31 -0.78 5.80
CA LEU A 53 4.07 -1.82 6.54
C LEU A 53 4.00 -3.20 5.89
N SER A 54 3.12 -3.40 4.90
CA SER A 54 3.01 -4.66 4.18
C SER A 54 2.42 -4.51 2.79
N GLY A 55 2.72 -5.45 1.91
CA GLY A 55 2.16 -5.54 0.57
C GLY A 55 2.90 -6.56 -0.30
N ASN A 56 2.46 -6.74 -1.55
CA ASN A 56 3.14 -7.63 -2.48
C ASN A 56 4.42 -7.00 -3.03
N ALA A 57 5.39 -7.85 -3.38
CA ALA A 57 6.53 -7.41 -4.16
C ALA A 57 6.09 -6.95 -5.58
N PRO A 58 6.70 -5.89 -6.15
CA PRO A 58 7.58 -4.94 -5.47
C PRO A 58 6.79 -3.98 -4.58
N LEU A 59 7.21 -3.80 -3.32
CA LEU A 59 6.57 -2.87 -2.38
C LEU A 59 7.43 -1.61 -2.25
N THR A 60 6.90 -0.46 -2.68
CA THR A 60 7.56 0.84 -2.45
C THR A 60 7.06 1.47 -1.15
N VAL A 61 7.99 1.80 -0.26
CA VAL A 61 7.75 2.36 1.07
C VAL A 61 8.43 3.72 1.19
N ASN A 62 7.68 4.72 1.66
CA ASN A 62 8.22 6.05 1.98
C ASN A 62 8.49 6.14 3.48
N PHE A 63 9.77 6.26 3.83
CA PHE A 63 10.24 6.43 5.20
C PHE A 63 10.39 7.92 5.54
N THR A 64 9.83 8.31 6.68
CA THR A 64 9.91 9.67 7.23
C THR A 64 10.78 9.69 8.48
N ASP A 65 11.78 10.57 8.49
CA ASP A 65 12.59 10.87 9.67
C ASP A 65 11.77 11.66 10.70
N LEU A 66 11.78 11.17 11.93
CA LEU A 66 11.17 11.81 13.11
C LEU A 66 12.22 12.09 14.19
N SER A 67 13.52 11.96 13.85
CA SER A 67 14.62 12.06 14.81
C SER A 67 14.73 13.46 15.42
N ASP A 68 15.04 13.52 16.71
CA ASP A 68 15.19 14.76 17.46
C ASP A 68 16.67 15.05 17.79
N ARG A 69 16.92 16.18 18.48
CA ARG A 69 18.24 16.67 18.90
C ARG A 69 19.14 17.02 17.71
N HIS A 70 18.52 17.60 16.69
CA HIS A 70 19.18 18.23 15.54
C HIS A 70 20.17 17.31 14.81
N PRO A 71 19.69 16.20 14.23
CA PRO A 71 20.52 15.36 13.37
C PRO A 71 21.04 16.17 12.16
N THR A 72 22.23 15.80 11.73
CA THR A 72 22.96 16.42 10.61
C THR A 72 23.35 15.39 9.54
N ALA A 73 23.17 14.11 9.82
CA ALA A 73 23.37 13.01 8.89
C ALA A 73 22.47 11.82 9.27
N TRP A 74 22.07 11.04 8.26
CA TRP A 74 21.22 9.86 8.37
C TRP A 74 21.87 8.69 7.64
N LEU A 75 21.63 7.49 8.13
CA LEU A 75 21.93 6.25 7.45
C LEU A 75 20.77 5.28 7.66
N TRP A 76 20.07 4.98 6.59
CA TRP A 76 19.04 3.95 6.52
C TRP A 76 19.67 2.61 6.16
N ASP A 77 19.25 1.56 6.85
CA ASP A 77 19.40 0.17 6.46
C ASP A 77 18.00 -0.43 6.34
N PHE A 78 17.63 -0.84 5.13
CA PHE A 78 16.29 -1.36 4.85
C PHE A 78 16.16 -2.86 5.18
N GLY A 79 17.25 -3.54 5.54
CA GLY A 79 17.24 -4.96 5.91
C GLY A 79 17.28 -5.93 4.75
N ASP A 80 17.37 -5.44 3.50
CA ASP A 80 17.57 -6.22 2.27
C ASP A 80 18.98 -6.05 1.67
N GLY A 81 19.85 -5.30 2.35
CA GLY A 81 21.20 -4.97 1.92
C GLY A 81 21.34 -3.61 1.22
N ALA A 82 20.22 -2.93 0.92
CA ALA A 82 20.24 -1.55 0.43
C ALA A 82 20.29 -0.54 1.59
N THR A 83 20.88 0.63 1.31
CA THR A 83 21.04 1.72 2.28
C THR A 83 20.80 3.08 1.63
N SER A 84 20.44 4.09 2.43
CA SER A 84 20.29 5.48 1.98
C SER A 84 20.87 6.47 3.00
N THR A 85 21.26 7.66 2.54
CA THR A 85 21.72 8.77 3.41
C THR A 85 20.81 9.99 3.36
N GLU A 86 19.65 9.88 2.71
CA GLU A 86 18.65 10.93 2.68
C GLU A 86 17.95 11.04 4.04
N GLN A 87 17.48 12.23 4.40
CA GLN A 87 16.71 12.43 5.64
C GLN A 87 15.40 11.63 5.58
N ASN A 88 14.56 11.90 4.58
CA ASN A 88 13.41 11.07 4.24
C ASN A 88 13.78 10.26 3.01
N SER A 89 13.46 8.97 2.97
CA SER A 89 13.89 8.10 1.89
C SER A 89 12.76 7.22 1.37
N THR A 90 12.73 7.01 0.06
CA THR A 90 11.83 6.06 -0.59
C THR A 90 12.64 4.81 -0.97
N HIS A 91 12.15 3.63 -0.59
CA HIS A 91 12.79 2.35 -0.90
C HIS A 91 11.79 1.35 -1.47
N THR A 92 12.22 0.54 -2.43
CA THR A 92 11.38 -0.50 -3.06
C THR A 92 11.94 -1.87 -2.75
N TYR A 93 11.19 -2.67 -2.00
CA TYR A 93 11.50 -4.07 -1.74
C TYR A 93 11.03 -4.94 -2.91
N THR A 94 11.95 -5.57 -3.61
CA THR A 94 11.64 -6.34 -4.84
C THR A 94 11.32 -7.80 -4.59
N ASP A 95 11.69 -8.33 -3.42
CA ASP A 95 11.51 -9.73 -3.07
C ASP A 95 10.55 -9.89 -1.89
N ALA A 96 9.93 -11.06 -1.79
CA ALA A 96 9.15 -11.42 -0.61
C ALA A 96 10.05 -11.58 0.61
N GLY A 97 9.63 -11.09 1.76
CA GLY A 97 10.37 -11.22 2.99
C GLY A 97 9.84 -10.34 4.11
N THR A 98 10.33 -10.59 5.31
CA THR A 98 10.09 -9.72 6.47
C THR A 98 11.40 -8.99 6.78
N TYR A 99 11.35 -7.66 6.66
CA TYR A 99 12.53 -6.80 6.69
C TYR A 99 12.61 -6.03 8.01
N THR A 100 13.80 -6.02 8.60
CA THR A 100 14.11 -5.21 9.78
C THR A 100 14.73 -3.90 9.31
N VAL A 101 14.09 -2.78 9.63
CA VAL A 101 14.53 -1.45 9.19
C VAL A 101 15.23 -0.75 10.34
N ALA A 102 16.37 -0.12 10.04
CA ALA A 102 17.10 0.71 10.99
C ALA A 102 17.41 2.09 10.41
N LEU A 103 17.28 3.13 11.27
CA LEU A 103 17.73 4.49 10.99
C LEU A 103 18.79 4.87 12.01
N THR A 104 19.98 5.26 11.55
CA THR A 104 21.00 5.89 12.37
C THR A 104 21.04 7.38 12.11
N ALA A 105 20.71 8.19 13.12
CA ALA A 105 20.77 9.64 13.07
C ALA A 105 22.04 10.13 13.80
N THR A 106 22.73 11.14 13.26
CA THR A 106 24.00 11.64 13.83
C THR A 106 24.00 13.16 13.96
N ASN A 107 24.43 13.66 15.12
CA ASN A 107 24.73 15.07 15.37
C ASN A 107 26.19 15.25 15.84
N CYS A 108 26.58 16.47 16.20
CA CYS A 108 27.95 16.75 16.66
C CYS A 108 28.32 16.12 18.01
N PHE A 109 27.36 15.59 18.74
CA PHE A 109 27.54 14.95 20.05
C PHE A 109 27.54 13.42 19.99
N GLY A 110 27.07 12.83 18.88
CA GLY A 110 27.08 11.40 18.65
C GLY A 110 25.94 10.94 17.75
N SER A 111 25.78 9.63 17.68
CA SER A 111 24.71 8.97 16.93
C SER A 111 23.82 8.14 17.83
N ASP A 112 22.60 7.94 17.37
CA ASP A 112 21.67 6.95 17.92
C ASP A 112 21.02 6.19 16.77
N THR A 113 20.54 4.98 17.06
CA THR A 113 19.95 4.08 16.05
C THR A 113 18.62 3.54 16.56
N GLU A 114 17.54 3.81 15.82
CA GLU A 114 16.28 3.11 16.01
C GLU A 114 16.26 1.90 15.08
N THR A 115 15.87 0.73 15.59
CA THR A 115 15.69 -0.49 14.81
C THR A 115 14.32 -1.08 15.08
N LYS A 116 13.56 -1.30 14.01
CA LYS A 116 12.24 -1.94 14.07
C LYS A 116 12.33 -3.31 13.41
N ALA A 117 12.31 -4.36 14.24
CA ALA A 117 12.40 -5.75 13.79
C ALA A 117 11.15 -6.16 13.02
N GLY A 118 11.32 -6.74 11.83
CA GLY A 118 10.23 -7.18 10.96
C GLY A 118 9.21 -6.08 10.64
N TYR A 119 9.69 -4.85 10.50
CA TYR A 119 8.84 -3.67 10.34
C TYR A 119 8.09 -3.64 9.02
N ILE A 120 8.67 -4.18 7.95
CA ILE A 120 8.04 -4.29 6.64
C ILE A 120 7.87 -5.77 6.28
N THR A 121 6.67 -6.16 5.85
CA THR A 121 6.38 -7.53 5.38
C THR A 121 5.96 -7.51 3.92
N VAL A 122 6.78 -8.09 3.07
CA VAL A 122 6.55 -8.20 1.63
C VAL A 122 6.15 -9.63 1.30
N THR A 123 4.98 -9.80 0.70
CA THR A 123 4.51 -11.07 0.17
C THR A 123 4.99 -11.24 -1.27
N ALA A 124 5.18 -12.48 -1.73
CA ALA A 124 5.60 -12.72 -3.10
C ALA A 124 4.55 -12.16 -4.07
N ALA A 125 5.01 -11.50 -5.15
CA ALA A 125 4.20 -11.41 -6.36
C ALA A 125 3.85 -12.84 -6.77
N ALA A 126 2.60 -13.18 -7.11
CA ALA A 126 2.38 -14.52 -7.64
C ALA A 126 3.14 -14.62 -8.95
N THR A 127 3.86 -15.73 -9.13
CA THR A 127 4.32 -16.12 -10.46
C THR A 127 3.17 -16.89 -11.10
N GLY A 128 2.37 -16.23 -11.95
CA GLY A 128 1.16 -16.80 -12.56
C GLY A 128 -0.09 -15.90 -12.41
N HIS A 129 -1.28 -16.52 -12.46
CA HIS A 129 -2.55 -15.81 -12.22
C HIS A 129 -2.66 -15.44 -10.73
N ASP A 130 -2.45 -14.16 -10.42
CA ASP A 130 -2.71 -13.61 -9.08
C ASP A 130 -4.22 -13.67 -8.75
N THR A 131 -5.10 -13.50 -9.75
CA THR A 131 -6.56 -13.73 -9.66
C THR A 131 -7.14 -14.02 -11.03
N LEU A 132 -7.70 -15.22 -11.18
CA LEU A 132 -8.62 -15.54 -12.27
C LEU A 132 -9.98 -15.82 -11.65
N LEU A 133 -11.02 -15.03 -11.96
CA LEU A 133 -12.40 -15.30 -11.57
C LEU A 133 -13.25 -15.42 -12.83
N ASN A 134 -13.89 -16.56 -13.03
CA ASN A 134 -14.73 -16.81 -14.21
C ASN A 134 -16.11 -17.32 -13.82
N THR A 135 -17.13 -16.46 -13.98
CA THR A 135 -18.53 -16.77 -13.67
C THR A 135 -19.42 -16.91 -14.92
N GLU A 136 -18.86 -16.86 -16.13
CA GLU A 136 -19.63 -16.98 -17.39
C GLU A 136 -20.02 -18.43 -17.75
N ASN A 137 -21.03 -18.56 -18.64
CA ASN A 137 -21.50 -19.80 -19.27
C ASN A 137 -22.11 -20.86 -18.34
N GLY A 138 -23.32 -20.57 -17.81
CA GLY A 138 -24.13 -21.57 -17.10
C GLY A 138 -23.62 -21.95 -15.71
N LYS A 139 -22.57 -21.27 -15.22
CA LYS A 139 -22.02 -21.43 -13.88
C LYS A 139 -22.88 -20.65 -12.88
N PRO A 140 -23.17 -21.20 -11.68
CA PRO A 140 -24.15 -20.59 -10.78
C PRO A 140 -23.65 -19.34 -10.05
N GLY A 141 -22.35 -19.06 -10.00
CA GLY A 141 -21.82 -17.95 -9.19
C GLY A 141 -21.87 -16.58 -9.87
N TYR A 142 -22.08 -15.51 -9.10
CA TYR A 142 -22.13 -14.11 -9.57
C TYR A 142 -21.56 -13.17 -8.51
N LEU A 143 -21.09 -11.98 -8.93
CA LEU A 143 -20.65 -10.94 -7.99
C LEU A 143 -21.81 -10.02 -7.58
N GLU A 144 -21.81 -9.61 -6.31
CA GLU A 144 -22.78 -8.65 -5.78
C GLU A 144 -22.62 -7.25 -6.39
N GLU A 145 -23.74 -6.54 -6.52
CA GLU A 145 -23.78 -5.11 -6.83
C GLU A 145 -23.01 -4.29 -5.80
N GLY A 146 -22.31 -3.24 -6.25
CA GLY A 146 -21.54 -2.31 -5.41
C GLY A 146 -20.17 -2.84 -5.00
N GLY A 147 -19.86 -4.11 -5.26
CA GLY A 147 -18.50 -4.64 -5.18
C GLY A 147 -17.57 -3.89 -6.12
N TYR A 148 -16.36 -3.54 -5.66
CA TYR A 148 -15.40 -2.84 -6.48
C TYR A 148 -13.99 -3.41 -6.39
N LEU A 149 -13.20 -3.09 -7.42
CA LEU A 149 -11.76 -3.21 -7.44
C LEU A 149 -11.15 -1.81 -7.54
N GLU A 150 -10.30 -1.44 -6.59
CA GLU A 150 -9.62 -0.15 -6.54
C GLU A 150 -8.10 -0.36 -6.51
N PHE A 151 -7.35 0.42 -7.29
CA PHE A 151 -5.90 0.33 -7.34
C PHE A 151 -5.27 1.63 -7.82
N ARG A 152 -3.95 1.73 -7.67
CA ARG A 152 -3.16 2.81 -8.24
C ARG A 152 -2.30 2.30 -9.39
N VAL A 153 -2.31 3.03 -10.51
CA VAL A 153 -1.56 2.67 -11.71
C VAL A 153 -0.07 2.96 -11.50
N THR A 154 0.78 1.97 -11.76
CA THR A 154 2.25 2.11 -11.70
C THR A 154 2.93 1.83 -13.05
N GLY A 155 2.23 1.13 -13.95
CA GLY A 155 2.71 0.84 -15.31
C GLY A 155 2.21 1.83 -16.36
N ALA A 156 3.13 2.35 -17.19
CA ALA A 156 2.80 3.14 -18.36
C ALA A 156 2.01 2.34 -19.42
N ASP A 157 1.40 3.05 -20.37
CA ASP A 157 0.54 2.49 -21.44
C ASP A 157 -0.70 1.73 -20.93
N SER A 158 -1.11 2.00 -19.70
CA SER A 158 -2.32 1.42 -19.12
C SER A 158 -3.55 2.12 -19.68
N TYR A 159 -4.65 1.39 -19.89
CA TYR A 159 -5.90 1.94 -20.38
C TYR A 159 -7.11 1.13 -19.96
N ILE A 160 -8.26 1.79 -19.95
CA ILE A 160 -9.58 1.18 -19.76
C ILE A 160 -10.49 1.63 -20.89
N SER A 161 -11.39 0.76 -21.34
CA SER A 161 -12.42 1.12 -22.31
C SER A 161 -13.77 0.59 -21.88
N ILE A 162 -14.69 1.52 -21.67
CA ILE A 162 -16.10 1.25 -21.32
C ILE A 162 -16.95 1.78 -22.46
N LYS A 163 -18.00 1.03 -22.84
CA LYS A 163 -18.84 1.29 -24.01
C LYS A 163 -18.03 1.36 -25.31
N ASN A 164 -17.74 2.57 -25.79
CA ASN A 164 -16.94 2.82 -27.00
C ASN A 164 -15.89 3.93 -26.73
N GLU A 165 -15.67 4.28 -25.47
CA GLU A 165 -14.72 5.31 -25.06
C GLU A 165 -13.51 4.66 -24.39
N ARG A 166 -12.32 5.16 -24.73
CA ARG A 166 -11.05 4.70 -24.17
C ARG A 166 -10.45 5.80 -23.29
N PHE A 167 -10.04 5.41 -22.10
CA PHE A 167 -9.36 6.23 -21.11
C PHE A 167 -7.92 5.72 -20.99
N ASP A 168 -6.96 6.48 -21.51
CA ASP A 168 -5.55 6.21 -21.26
C ASP A 168 -5.20 6.72 -19.84
N LEU A 169 -4.47 5.90 -19.10
CA LEU A 169 -4.18 6.12 -17.68
C LEU A 169 -2.72 6.53 -17.49
N SER A 170 -2.49 7.48 -16.60
CA SER A 170 -1.16 7.93 -16.22
C SER A 170 -0.66 7.18 -14.99
N ILE A 171 0.66 7.03 -14.88
CA ILE A 171 1.29 6.54 -13.65
C ILE A 171 0.89 7.48 -12.50
N GLY A 172 0.40 6.89 -11.42
CA GLY A 172 -0.08 7.60 -10.24
C GLY A 172 -1.59 7.79 -10.18
N ASP A 173 -2.33 7.59 -11.28
CA ASP A 173 -3.79 7.64 -11.27
C ASP A 173 -4.34 6.56 -10.31
N THR A 174 -5.31 6.94 -9.48
CA THR A 174 -6.13 5.98 -8.75
C THR A 174 -7.34 5.61 -9.58
N VAL A 175 -7.65 4.33 -9.65
CA VAL A 175 -8.73 3.78 -10.47
C VAL A 175 -9.61 2.92 -9.59
N ARG A 176 -10.93 3.12 -9.68
CA ARG A 176 -11.93 2.24 -9.09
C ARG A 176 -12.90 1.78 -10.16
N LEU A 177 -13.11 0.47 -10.22
CA LEU A 177 -14.09 -0.21 -11.07
C LEU A 177 -15.16 -0.80 -10.17
N GLU A 178 -16.35 -0.23 -10.21
CA GLU A 178 -17.48 -0.64 -9.40
C GLU A 178 -18.51 -1.39 -10.25
N ILE A 179 -18.96 -2.54 -9.74
CA ILE A 179 -19.98 -3.36 -10.38
C ILE A 179 -21.35 -2.72 -10.12
N GLY A 180 -22.03 -2.28 -11.18
CA GLY A 180 -23.29 -1.55 -11.06
C GLY A 180 -24.54 -2.42 -10.93
N GLU A 181 -24.45 -3.69 -11.34
CA GLU A 181 -25.53 -4.68 -11.19
C GLU A 181 -24.93 -6.06 -10.91
N GLU A 182 -25.64 -6.89 -10.15
CA GLU A 182 -25.27 -8.29 -9.95
C GLU A 182 -25.05 -8.99 -11.29
N GLY A 183 -23.90 -9.67 -11.43
CA GLY A 183 -23.51 -10.13 -12.75
C GLY A 183 -22.43 -11.18 -12.79
N ASN A 184 -22.45 -11.91 -13.90
CA ASN A 184 -21.38 -12.81 -14.31
C ASN A 184 -20.36 -12.04 -15.14
N GLY A 185 -19.11 -12.49 -15.10
CA GLY A 185 -18.01 -11.85 -15.79
C GLY A 185 -16.69 -12.58 -15.60
N HIS A 186 -15.63 -11.89 -16.01
CA HIS A 186 -14.26 -12.38 -15.93
C HIS A 186 -13.36 -11.34 -15.28
N ILE A 187 -12.52 -11.76 -14.33
CA ILE A 187 -11.41 -10.96 -13.81
C ILE A 187 -10.15 -11.76 -14.03
N ASP A 188 -9.16 -11.15 -14.69
CA ASP A 188 -7.86 -11.77 -14.91
C ASP A 188 -6.74 -10.81 -14.54
N ILE A 189 -5.99 -11.19 -13.51
CA ILE A 189 -4.82 -10.50 -12.96
C ILE A 189 -3.66 -11.51 -12.95
N ILE A 190 -2.61 -11.19 -13.71
CA ILE A 190 -1.43 -12.05 -13.89
C ILE A 190 -0.18 -11.19 -13.73
N ASP A 191 0.73 -11.59 -12.84
CA ASP A 191 1.99 -10.87 -12.59
C ASP A 191 1.76 -9.33 -12.40
N GLN A 192 0.77 -8.94 -11.57
CA GLN A 192 0.31 -7.55 -11.34
C GLN A 192 -0.35 -6.85 -12.53
N MET A 193 -0.52 -7.52 -13.66
CA MET A 193 -1.18 -6.99 -14.85
C MET A 193 -2.66 -7.34 -14.82
N ILE A 194 -3.54 -6.33 -14.85
CA ILE A 194 -4.99 -6.55 -15.05
C ILE A 194 -5.24 -6.57 -16.56
N SER A 195 -5.52 -7.76 -17.10
CA SER A 195 -5.85 -7.96 -18.52
C SER A 195 -7.34 -8.14 -18.77
N GLU A 196 -8.13 -8.44 -17.74
CA GLU A 196 -9.57 -8.59 -17.88
C GLU A 196 -10.35 -8.16 -16.65
N PHE A 197 -11.46 -7.46 -16.88
CA PHE A 197 -12.48 -7.07 -15.91
C PHE A 197 -13.81 -6.92 -16.66
N ASN A 198 -14.35 -8.02 -17.15
CA ASN A 198 -15.42 -8.02 -18.12
C ASN A 198 -16.79 -8.17 -17.44
N TYR A 199 -17.49 -7.06 -17.25
CA TYR A 199 -18.86 -7.02 -16.73
C TYR A 199 -19.72 -6.06 -17.56
N ASN A 200 -21.03 -6.32 -17.56
CA ASN A 200 -21.98 -5.58 -18.39
C ASN A 200 -22.34 -4.19 -17.85
N ASP A 201 -22.20 -3.99 -16.54
CA ASP A 201 -22.42 -2.71 -15.90
C ASP A 201 -21.26 -2.40 -14.94
N VAL A 202 -20.37 -1.51 -15.37
CA VAL A 202 -19.20 -1.09 -14.60
C VAL A 202 -19.15 0.42 -14.59
N THR A 203 -19.03 1.02 -13.41
CA THR A 203 -18.73 2.44 -13.25
C THR A 203 -17.24 2.63 -13.01
N LEU A 204 -16.61 3.44 -13.86
CA LEU A 204 -15.21 3.82 -13.77
C LEU A 204 -15.07 5.15 -13.04
N TYR A 205 -14.26 5.15 -11.99
CA TYR A 205 -13.74 6.34 -11.34
C TYR A 205 -12.24 6.46 -11.58
N ILE A 206 -11.77 7.67 -11.90
CA ILE A 206 -10.35 8.00 -11.97
C ILE A 206 -10.09 9.18 -11.04
N ASN A 207 -9.16 9.03 -10.10
CA ASN A 207 -8.82 10.04 -9.10
C ASN A 207 -10.04 10.52 -8.28
N GLY A 208 -11.00 9.62 -8.07
CA GLY A 208 -12.25 9.88 -7.34
C GLY A 208 -13.39 10.48 -8.18
N ASP A 209 -13.12 10.91 -9.40
CA ASP A 209 -14.14 11.43 -10.30
C ASP A 209 -14.75 10.31 -11.14
N GLU A 210 -16.08 10.23 -11.18
CA GLU A 210 -16.81 9.34 -12.10
C GLU A 210 -16.52 9.75 -13.55
N ARG A 211 -16.15 8.78 -14.39
CA ARG A 211 -15.75 9.03 -15.77
C ARG A 211 -16.74 8.47 -16.78
N GLU A 212 -17.20 7.25 -16.55
CA GLU A 212 -18.12 6.55 -17.45
C GLU A 212 -18.74 5.36 -16.72
N ASN A 213 -19.95 4.98 -17.13
CA ASN A 213 -20.66 3.79 -16.66
C ASN A 213 -21.12 2.93 -17.84
N GLY A 214 -21.05 1.61 -17.73
CA GLY A 214 -21.66 0.66 -18.67
C GLY A 214 -20.78 -0.55 -18.96
N ASN A 215 -21.01 -1.21 -20.10
CA ASN A 215 -20.33 -2.45 -20.46
C ASN A 215 -18.82 -2.24 -20.68
N MET A 216 -18.00 -3.00 -19.95
CA MET A 216 -16.56 -3.04 -20.18
C MET A 216 -16.27 -3.64 -21.55
N LYS A 217 -15.41 -3.00 -22.33
CA LYS A 217 -14.89 -3.55 -23.60
C LYS A 217 -13.53 -4.16 -23.48
N SER A 218 -12.64 -3.48 -22.77
CA SER A 218 -11.26 -3.94 -22.59
C SER A 218 -10.61 -3.16 -21.47
N ILE A 219 -9.70 -3.82 -20.78
CA ILE A 219 -8.82 -3.23 -19.79
C ILE A 219 -7.41 -3.76 -20.04
N TYR A 220 -6.42 -2.91 -19.81
CA TYR A 220 -5.03 -3.31 -19.77
C TYR A 220 -4.32 -2.40 -18.78
N ILE A 221 -4.03 -2.93 -17.59
CA ILE A 221 -3.24 -2.25 -16.58
C ILE A 221 -1.90 -2.96 -16.52
N ARG A 222 -0.83 -2.31 -17.01
CA ARG A 222 0.48 -2.94 -17.11
C ARG A 222 1.03 -3.37 -15.75
N SER A 223 0.80 -2.56 -14.72
CA SER A 223 1.16 -2.83 -13.33
C SER A 223 0.40 -1.87 -12.41
N HIS A 224 0.13 -2.30 -11.19
CA HIS A 224 -0.51 -1.52 -10.14
C HIS A 224 0.09 -1.75 -8.75
N ASP A 225 -0.22 -0.83 -7.83
CA ASP A 225 -0.05 -1.02 -6.39
C ASP A 225 -1.35 -0.66 -5.64
N SER A 226 -1.33 -0.78 -4.31
CA SER A 226 -2.42 -0.36 -3.42
C SER A 226 -3.79 -0.97 -3.79
N LEU A 227 -3.79 -2.20 -4.29
CA LEU A 227 -5.00 -2.90 -4.70
C LEU A 227 -5.90 -3.19 -3.48
N ILE A 228 -7.18 -2.85 -3.61
CA ILE A 228 -8.24 -3.06 -2.62
C ILE A 228 -9.44 -3.65 -3.36
N SER A 229 -10.14 -4.58 -2.72
CA SER A 229 -11.33 -5.22 -3.25
C SER A 229 -12.39 -5.37 -2.16
N THR A 230 -13.64 -5.12 -2.52
CA THR A 230 -14.81 -5.51 -1.73
C THR A 230 -15.68 -6.52 -2.48
N LEU A 231 -15.09 -7.20 -3.47
CA LEU A 231 -15.83 -8.14 -4.30
C LEU A 231 -16.37 -9.28 -3.44
N THR A 232 -17.68 -9.49 -3.52
CA THR A 232 -18.37 -10.61 -2.90
C THR A 232 -18.85 -11.58 -3.97
N LEU A 233 -18.36 -12.82 -3.95
CA LEU A 233 -18.85 -13.89 -4.82
C LEU A 233 -19.93 -14.69 -4.10
N ILE A 234 -21.12 -14.73 -4.70
CA ILE A 234 -22.22 -15.60 -4.28
C ILE A 234 -22.25 -16.82 -5.18
N VAL A 235 -22.27 -18.00 -4.57
CA VAL A 235 -22.55 -19.28 -5.24
C VAL A 235 -23.87 -19.81 -4.67
N PRO A 236 -24.99 -19.72 -5.42
CA PRO A 236 -26.29 -20.13 -4.94
C PRO A 236 -26.40 -21.66 -4.83
N SER A 237 -27.17 -22.09 -3.85
CA SER A 237 -27.39 -23.46 -3.39
C SER A 237 -27.97 -24.47 -4.39
N LYS A 238 -28.22 -24.10 -5.65
CA LYS A 238 -29.08 -24.87 -6.55
C LYS A 238 -28.54 -26.23 -6.99
N GLU A 239 -27.26 -26.55 -6.76
CA GLU A 239 -26.65 -27.78 -7.29
C GLU A 239 -25.98 -28.64 -6.21
N LYS A 240 -26.61 -29.78 -5.93
CA LYS A 240 -26.25 -30.83 -4.94
C LYS A 240 -24.87 -31.50 -5.13
N TRP A 241 -24.02 -30.96 -6.00
CA TRP A 241 -22.79 -31.61 -6.46
C TRP A 241 -21.57 -30.69 -6.39
N THR A 242 -21.69 -29.58 -5.67
CA THR A 242 -20.63 -28.58 -5.49
C THR A 242 -19.53 -29.13 -4.57
N ASP A 243 -18.33 -29.30 -5.09
CA ASP A 243 -17.11 -29.58 -4.33
C ASP A 243 -16.37 -28.26 -4.16
N PHE A 244 -16.40 -27.72 -2.93
CA PHE A 244 -15.70 -26.48 -2.60
C PHE A 244 -14.45 -26.82 -1.81
N ARG A 245 -13.28 -26.49 -2.38
CA ARG A 245 -11.99 -26.74 -1.75
C ARG A 245 -11.23 -25.45 -1.54
N VAL A 246 -10.58 -25.36 -0.39
CA VAL A 246 -9.53 -24.38 -0.12
C VAL A 246 -8.25 -25.17 0.13
N ASP A 247 -7.20 -24.89 -0.64
CA ASP A 247 -5.91 -25.59 -0.56
C ASP A 247 -6.03 -27.09 -0.75
N GLY A 248 -6.95 -27.51 -1.61
CA GLY A 248 -7.26 -28.91 -1.86
C GLY A 248 -8.05 -29.61 -0.76
N THR A 249 -8.30 -28.94 0.38
CA THR A 249 -9.12 -29.42 1.49
C THR A 249 -10.60 -29.12 1.21
N PRO A 250 -11.48 -30.14 1.13
CA PRO A 250 -12.91 -29.91 0.96
C PRO A 250 -13.51 -29.23 2.19
N ILE A 251 -14.23 -28.13 1.98
CA ILE A 251 -15.02 -27.43 3.00
C ILE A 251 -16.51 -27.79 2.83
N ILE A 252 -16.96 -28.01 1.60
CA ILE A 252 -18.26 -28.59 1.26
C ILE A 252 -17.99 -29.80 0.38
N ASP A 253 -18.63 -30.93 0.68
CA ASP A 253 -18.56 -32.13 -0.14
C ASP A 253 -19.85 -32.35 -0.96
N ARG A 254 -19.77 -33.27 -1.92
CA ARG A 254 -20.85 -33.58 -2.88
C ARG A 254 -22.12 -34.16 -2.27
N THR A 255 -22.28 -34.16 -0.95
CA THR A 255 -23.41 -34.79 -0.25
C THR A 255 -24.29 -33.82 0.53
N ASP A 256 -23.87 -32.57 0.70
CA ASP A 256 -24.64 -31.56 1.43
C ASP A 256 -25.66 -30.87 0.49
N ASP A 257 -26.94 -31.01 0.83
CA ASP A 257 -28.05 -30.40 0.10
C ASP A 257 -28.12 -28.88 0.38
N ASP A 258 -28.12 -28.09 -0.69
CA ASP A 258 -28.57 -26.69 -0.77
C ASP A 258 -27.85 -25.62 0.08
N GLN A 259 -26.51 -25.58 0.12
CA GLN A 259 -25.75 -24.49 0.76
C GLN A 259 -25.38 -23.36 -0.21
N GLU A 260 -25.66 -22.11 0.18
CA GLU A 260 -25.12 -20.93 -0.50
C GLU A 260 -23.75 -20.59 0.08
N ILE A 261 -22.79 -20.31 -0.81
CA ILE A 261 -21.44 -19.88 -0.41
C ILE A 261 -21.28 -18.42 -0.74
N THR A 262 -20.90 -17.63 0.27
CA THR A 262 -20.53 -16.23 0.09
C THR A 262 -19.06 -16.05 0.44
N LEU A 263 -18.27 -15.52 -0.49
CA LEU A 263 -16.86 -15.21 -0.29
C LEU A 263 -16.66 -13.70 -0.35
N SER A 264 -15.93 -13.13 0.60
CA SER A 264 -15.80 -11.68 0.72
C SER A 264 -14.35 -11.18 0.65
N ASN A 265 -14.20 -10.01 0.02
CA ASN A 265 -12.94 -9.33 -0.25
C ASN A 265 -11.95 -10.24 -1.00
N LEU A 266 -12.39 -10.72 -2.17
CA LEU A 266 -11.53 -11.49 -3.07
C LEU A 266 -10.32 -10.66 -3.47
N MET A 267 -9.12 -11.13 -3.15
CA MET A 267 -7.87 -10.40 -3.37
C MET A 267 -6.85 -11.28 -4.11
N PRO A 268 -6.04 -10.71 -5.01
CA PRO A 268 -4.99 -11.47 -5.66
C PRO A 268 -3.90 -11.93 -4.70
N GLY A 269 -3.39 -13.15 -4.94
CA GLY A 269 -2.37 -13.73 -4.08
C GLY A 269 -2.13 -15.22 -4.31
N THR A 270 -1.13 -15.75 -3.60
CA THR A 270 -0.77 -17.18 -3.62
C THR A 270 -1.30 -17.94 -2.41
N ASP A 271 -2.00 -17.26 -1.51
CA ASP A 271 -2.59 -17.81 -0.28
C ASP A 271 -3.87 -18.58 -0.62
N GLY A 272 -3.66 -19.59 -1.44
CA GLY A 272 -4.53 -20.69 -1.65
C GLY A 272 -5.19 -20.79 -3.00
N VAL A 273 -5.58 -22.02 -3.30
CA VAL A 273 -6.34 -22.34 -4.50
C VAL A 273 -7.75 -22.69 -4.06
N MET A 274 -8.68 -21.84 -4.44
CA MET A 274 -10.08 -22.18 -4.42
C MET A 274 -10.44 -22.91 -5.71
N ASN A 275 -11.03 -24.09 -5.56
CA ASN A 275 -11.71 -24.74 -6.66
C ASN A 275 -13.15 -25.02 -6.26
N LEU A 276 -14.08 -24.51 -7.06
CA LEU A 276 -15.50 -24.83 -6.97
C LEU A 276 -15.88 -25.67 -8.20
N ASP A 277 -15.88 -26.99 -8.01
CA ASP A 277 -16.24 -27.96 -9.03
C ASP A 277 -17.69 -28.38 -8.88
N ASN A 278 -18.47 -28.27 -9.95
CA ASN A 278 -19.84 -28.77 -10.07
C ASN A 278 -19.93 -29.63 -11.36
N PRO A 279 -20.80 -30.66 -11.50
CA PRO A 279 -20.77 -31.64 -12.60
C PRO A 279 -20.88 -31.02 -14.00
N SER A 280 -21.44 -29.82 -14.07
CA SER A 280 -21.61 -29.09 -15.32
C SER A 280 -20.53 -28.03 -15.54
N ASN A 281 -19.82 -27.58 -14.49
CA ASN A 281 -19.13 -26.29 -14.46
C ASN A 281 -18.08 -26.15 -13.35
N THR A 282 -16.97 -25.46 -13.62
CA THR A 282 -15.94 -25.12 -12.62
C THR A 282 -15.72 -23.61 -12.53
N ILE A 283 -15.77 -23.05 -11.32
CA ILE A 283 -15.24 -21.71 -11.00
C ILE A 283 -13.86 -21.91 -10.39
N TRP A 284 -12.86 -21.30 -11.02
CA TRP A 284 -11.50 -21.24 -10.50
C TRP A 284 -11.30 -19.89 -9.85
N PHE A 285 -10.66 -19.88 -8.68
CA PHE A 285 -10.13 -18.68 -8.05
C PHE A 285 -8.78 -19.01 -7.43
N THR A 286 -7.74 -18.33 -7.89
CA THR A 286 -6.42 -18.33 -7.26
C THR A 286 -6.26 -16.97 -6.60
N GLY A 287 -6.06 -16.93 -5.29
CA GLY A 287 -6.07 -15.67 -4.56
C GLY A 287 -6.37 -15.88 -3.08
N SER A 288 -6.31 -14.78 -2.33
CA SER A 288 -6.70 -14.75 -0.93
C SER A 288 -8.17 -14.37 -0.76
N ILE A 289 -8.79 -14.94 0.26
CA ILE A 289 -10.12 -14.54 0.77
C ILE A 289 -9.96 -14.11 2.22
N THR A 290 -10.64 -13.04 2.61
CA THR A 290 -10.59 -12.60 4.02
C THR A 290 -11.58 -13.35 4.91
N ASP A 291 -12.71 -13.76 4.35
CA ASP A 291 -13.76 -14.49 5.06
C ASP A 291 -14.63 -15.29 4.07
N TYR A 292 -15.31 -16.32 4.57
CA TYR A 292 -16.35 -17.03 3.84
C TYR A 292 -17.49 -17.44 4.78
N THR A 293 -18.71 -17.41 4.27
CA THR A 293 -19.90 -17.88 5.00
C THR A 293 -20.63 -18.96 4.21
N LEU A 294 -21.19 -19.93 4.96
CA LEU A 294 -22.04 -20.99 4.47
C LEU A 294 -23.44 -20.75 5.02
N ASN A 295 -24.41 -20.56 4.13
CA ASN A 295 -25.80 -20.21 4.48
C ASN A 295 -26.79 -21.32 4.07
#